data_AF-A0A0C2ZD42-F1
#
_entry.id   AF-A0A0C2ZD42-F1
#
_cell.length_a   1.000
_cell.length_b   1.000
_cell.length_c   1.000
_cell.angle_alpha   90.00
_cell.angle_beta   90.00
_cell.angle_gamma   90.00
#
_symmetry.space_group_name_H-M   'P 1'
#
loop_
_entity.id
_entity.type
_entity.pdbx_description
1 polymer ?
#
loop_
_entity_poly.entity_id
_entity_poly.type
_entity_poly.pdbx_seq_one_letter_code
_entity_poly.pdbx_strand_id
1 'polypeptide(L)'
;VTGLSIRHIGEHFQRSNETISRYFQKMLVIFSSPPFYTTYIQLPTGESVPPKIRHNSKFWPFFQNAIGAIDGSHIHAAPPAFVHPNYQNRK
;
A
#
# COMPACT_ATOMS: atom_id res chain seq x y z
N VAL A 1 -7.16 -3.51 -1.46
CA VAL A 1 -8.36 -3.43 -0.59
C VAL A 1 -9.30 -2.44 -1.24
N THR A 2 -10.48 -2.88 -1.66
CA THR A 2 -11.52 -2.00 -2.22
C THR A 2 -11.80 -0.91 -1.18
N GLY A 3 -11.59 0.37 -1.50
CA GLY A 3 -11.70 1.49 -0.55
C GLY A 3 -13.12 1.78 -0.04
N LEU A 4 -13.94 0.75 0.14
CA LEU A 4 -15.32 0.82 0.59
C LEU A 4 -15.39 0.88 2.11
N SER A 5 -16.35 1.64 2.63
CA SER A 5 -16.63 1.66 4.06
C SER A 5 -17.19 0.31 4.53
N ILE A 6 -16.98 -0.03 5.80
CA ILE A 6 -17.56 -1.24 6.42
C ILE A 6 -19.09 -1.27 6.27
N ARG A 7 -19.76 -0.10 6.25
CA ARG A 7 -21.21 0.01 6.05
C ARG A 7 -21.63 -0.48 4.66
N HIS A 8 -20.95 -0.04 3.61
CA HIS A 8 -21.22 -0.50 2.24
C HIS A 8 -20.96 -2.01 2.09
N ILE A 9 -19.94 -2.54 2.76
CA ILE A 9 -19.68 -3.98 2.80
C ILE A 9 -20.80 -4.71 3.56
N GLY A 10 -21.30 -4.13 4.67
CA GLY A 10 -22.48 -4.58 5.40
C GLY A 10 -23.69 -4.79 4.52
N GLU A 11 -24.02 -3.75 3.75
CA GLU A 11 -25.12 -3.76 2.79
C GLU A 11 -24.89 -4.79 1.67
N HIS A 12 -23.67 -4.87 1.11
CA HIS A 12 -23.39 -5.81 0.03
C HIS A 12 -23.51 -7.29 0.45
N PHE A 13 -22.94 -7.64 1.60
CA PHE A 13 -22.95 -9.02 2.10
C PHE A 13 -24.18 -9.36 2.95
N GLN A 14 -25.05 -8.38 3.21
CA GLN A 14 -26.24 -8.53 4.06
C GLN A 14 -25.87 -9.10 5.45
N ARG A 15 -24.80 -8.56 6.03
CA ARG A 15 -24.28 -8.96 7.36
C ARG A 15 -24.04 -7.74 8.23
N SER A 16 -24.06 -7.93 9.54
CA SER A 16 -23.71 -6.87 10.47
C SER A 16 -22.25 -6.46 10.34
N ASN A 17 -21.97 -5.17 10.58
CA ASN A 17 -20.61 -4.63 10.60
C ASN A 17 -19.69 -5.39 11.57
N GLU A 18 -20.25 -5.85 12.69
CA GLU A 18 -19.56 -6.70 13.67
C GLU A 18 -19.10 -8.03 13.06
N THR A 19 -19.98 -8.69 12.30
CA THR A 19 -19.64 -9.94 11.61
C THR A 19 -18.52 -9.71 10.60
N ILE A 20 -18.64 -8.66 9.79
CA ILE A 20 -17.63 -8.31 8.79
C ILE A 20 -16.28 -8.03 9.44
N SER A 21 -16.25 -7.20 10.49
CA SER A 21 -15.02 -6.87 11.22
C SER A 21 -14.34 -8.12 11.77
N ARG A 22 -15.12 -9.01 12.40
CA ARG A 22 -14.62 -10.28 12.96
C ARG A 22 -13.99 -11.18 11.90
N TYR A 23 -14.64 -11.35 10.76
CA TYR A 23 -14.11 -12.18 9.68
C TYR A 23 -12.90 -11.53 9.01
N PHE A 24 -12.91 -10.21 8.82
CA PHE A 24 -11.76 -9.48 8.31
C PHE A 24 -10.53 -9.69 9.21
N GLN A 25 -10.69 -9.54 10.53
CA GLN A 25 -9.62 -9.81 11.50
C GLN A 25 -9.13 -11.27 11.44
N LYS A 26 -10.04 -12.24 11.37
CA LYS A 26 -9.67 -13.65 11.21
C LYS A 26 -8.84 -13.90 9.95
N MET A 27 -9.26 -13.34 8.81
CA MET A 27 -8.54 -13.50 7.55
C MET A 27 -7.17 -12.83 7.60
N LEU A 28 -7.06 -11.64 8.20
CA LEU A 28 -5.77 -10.97 8.42
C LEU A 28 -4.81 -11.85 9.22
N VAL A 29 -5.26 -12.46 10.31
CA VAL A 29 -4.44 -13.36 11.13
C VAL A 29 -4.00 -14.58 10.32
N ILE A 30 -4.92 -15.21 9.56
CA ILE A 30 -4.59 -16.37 8.72
C ILE A 30 -3.51 -16.00 7.70
N PHE A 31 -3.69 -14.92 6.95
CA PHE A 31 -2.74 -14.53 5.90
C PHE A 31 -1.40 -14.04 6.43
N SER A 32 -1.37 -13.51 7.66
CA SER A 32 -0.13 -13.07 8.32
C SER A 32 0.56 -14.20 9.09
N SER A 33 -0.09 -15.35 9.26
CA SER A 33 0.46 -16.48 10.00
C SER A 33 1.51 -17.25 9.18
N PRO A 34 2.52 -17.88 9.83
CA PRO A 34 3.61 -18.56 9.13
C PRO A 34 3.20 -19.53 8.01
N PRO A 35 2.28 -20.50 8.20
CA PRO A 35 2.00 -21.49 7.15
C PRO A 35 1.47 -20.88 5.85
N PHE A 36 0.79 -19.73 5.92
CA PHE A 36 0.34 -19.01 4.74
C PHE A 36 1.40 -18.01 4.26
N TYR A 37 1.85 -17.13 5.15
CA TYR A 37 2.73 -16.02 4.81
C TYR A 37 4.04 -16.51 4.18
N THR A 38 4.73 -17.46 4.80
CA THR A 38 6.03 -17.92 4.29
C THR A 38 5.92 -18.75 3.02
N THR A 39 4.76 -19.35 2.77
CA THR A 39 4.52 -20.21 1.60
C THR A 39 4.16 -19.39 0.38
N TYR A 40 3.32 -18.36 0.54
CA TYR A 40 2.71 -17.65 -0.58
C TYR A 40 3.23 -16.22 -0.76
N ILE A 41 3.83 -15.61 0.27
CA ILE A 41 4.39 -14.26 0.17
C ILE A 41 5.89 -14.37 -0.08
N GLN A 42 6.30 -13.99 -1.28
CA GLN A 42 7.71 -13.80 -1.63
C GLN A 42 8.02 -12.31 -1.59
N LEU A 43 8.85 -11.90 -0.63
CA LEU A 43 9.41 -10.56 -0.66
C LEU A 43 10.39 -10.47 -1.84
N PRO A 44 10.46 -9.33 -2.55
CA PRO A 44 11.44 -9.15 -3.62
C PRO A 44 12.85 -9.33 -3.06
N THR A 45 13.51 -10.42 -3.46
CA THR A 45 14.89 -10.75 -3.08
C THR A 45 15.84 -10.11 -4.09
N GLY A 46 16.34 -8.92 -3.77
CA GLY A 46 17.33 -8.21 -4.59
C GLY A 46 16.94 -6.77 -4.89
N GLU A 47 17.81 -6.11 -5.66
CA GLU A 47 17.77 -4.70 -6.08
C GLU A 47 16.38 -4.24 -6.55
N SER A 48 15.54 -3.87 -5.59
CA SER A 48 14.19 -3.37 -5.83
C SER A 48 14.21 -1.98 -6.49
N VAL A 49 15.37 -1.33 -6.54
CA VAL A 49 15.51 0.04 -7.01
C VAL A 49 15.98 0.02 -8.47
N PRO A 50 15.17 0.54 -9.42
CA PRO A 50 15.56 0.61 -10.82
C PRO A 50 16.92 1.32 -11.01
N PRO A 51 17.76 0.89 -11.98
CA PRO A 51 19.08 1.48 -12.22
C PRO A 51 19.05 3.01 -12.42
N LYS A 52 17.96 3.54 -12.99
CA LYS A 52 17.75 4.98 -13.18
C LYS A 52 17.67 5.77 -11.87
N ILE A 53 17.18 5.14 -10.80
CA ILE A 53 17.11 5.73 -9.46
C ILE A 53 18.43 5.47 -8.73
N ARG A 54 18.95 4.24 -8.80
CA ARG A 54 20.19 3.85 -8.11
C ARG A 54 21.42 4.64 -8.57
N HIS A 55 21.58 4.84 -9.88
CA HIS A 55 22.75 5.54 -10.43
C HIS A 55 22.59 7.07 -10.44
N ASN A 56 21.45 7.60 -9.98
CA ASN A 56 21.24 9.04 -9.91
C ASN A 56 21.57 9.56 -8.51
N SER A 57 22.65 10.32 -8.39
CA SER A 57 23.08 10.91 -7.11
C SER A 57 22.04 11.82 -6.46
N LYS A 58 21.11 12.40 -7.24
CA LYS A 58 19.99 13.18 -6.71
C LYS A 58 18.92 12.30 -6.05
N PHE A 59 18.70 11.08 -6.54
CA PHE A 59 17.62 10.23 -6.06
C PHE A 59 18.09 9.20 -5.03
N TRP A 60 19.30 8.65 -5.20
CA TRP A 60 19.81 7.57 -4.35
C TRP A 60 19.73 7.83 -2.84
N PRO A 61 20.01 9.04 -2.31
CA PRO A 61 19.88 9.31 -0.87
C PRO A 61 18.49 9.03 -0.29
N PHE A 62 17.43 9.10 -1.11
CA PHE A 62 16.04 8.89 -0.69
C PHE A 62 15.58 7.43 -0.82
N PHE A 63 16.27 6.62 -1.62
CA PHE A 63 15.89 5.24 -1.93
C PHE A 63 16.95 4.22 -1.49
N GLN A 64 17.98 4.66 -0.77
CA GLN A 64 18.98 3.77 -0.21
C GLN A 64 18.31 2.80 0.77
N ASN A 65 18.47 1.50 0.53
CA ASN A 65 17.80 0.40 1.24
C ASN A 65 16.29 0.29 1.03
N ALA A 66 15.73 0.90 -0.02
CA ALA A 66 14.33 0.67 -0.37
C ALA A 66 14.11 -0.80 -0.78
N ILE A 67 13.19 -1.48 -0.09
CA ILE A 67 12.86 -2.90 -0.29
C ILE A 67 11.76 -3.06 -1.36
N GLY A 68 11.02 -1.99 -1.66
CA GLY A 68 9.88 -2.00 -2.58
C GLY A 68 9.10 -0.70 -2.49
N ALA A 69 8.46 -0.31 -3.59
CA ALA A 69 7.34 0.60 -3.52
C ALA A 69 6.10 -0.24 -3.15
N ILE A 70 5.56 -0.05 -1.94
CA ILE A 70 4.17 -0.40 -1.69
C ILE A 70 3.37 0.55 -2.57
N ASP A 71 2.63 0.04 -3.54
CA ASP A 71 1.83 0.89 -4.44
C ASP A 71 1.06 1.91 -3.61
N GLY A 72 1.33 3.18 -3.91
CA GLY A 72 1.24 4.25 -2.94
C GLY A 72 -0.18 4.42 -2.43
N SER A 73 -0.35 4.40 -1.11
CA SER A 73 -1.54 5.02 -0.52
C SER A 73 -1.56 6.48 -0.98
N HIS A 74 -2.61 6.90 -1.69
CA HIS A 74 -2.75 8.28 -2.15
C HIS A 74 -2.94 9.18 -0.92
N ILE A 75 -1.86 9.84 -0.49
CA ILE A 75 -1.92 10.82 0.60
C ILE A 75 -2.59 12.07 0.04
N HIS A 76 -3.73 12.47 0.63
CA HIS A 76 -4.34 13.74 0.30
C HIS A 76 -3.39 14.89 0.69
N ALA A 77 -2.91 15.63 -0.31
CA ALA A 77 -2.16 16.86 -0.12
C ALA A 77 -3.01 18.06 -0.58
N ALA A 78 -3.08 19.09 0.26
CA ALA A 78 -3.71 20.38 -0.07
C ALA A 78 -2.67 21.51 0.05
N PRO A 79 -1.72 21.58 -0.89
CA PRO A 79 -0.63 22.54 -0.80
C PRO A 79 -1.12 23.96 -1.19
N PRO A 80 -0.48 25.03 -0.70
CA PRO A 80 -0.80 26.41 -1.08
C PRO A 80 -0.72 26.66 -2.59
N ALA A 81 -1.51 27.60 -3.12
CA ALA A 81 -1.67 27.83 -4.56
C ALA A 81 -0.34 28.04 -5.31
N PHE A 82 0.64 28.69 -4.69
CA PHE A 82 1.93 29.00 -5.32
C PHE A 82 2.85 27.77 -5.53
N VAL A 83 2.63 26.66 -4.82
CA VAL A 83 3.39 25.40 -5.01
C VAL A 83 2.59 24.34 -5.76
N HIS A 84 1.30 24.57 -6.03
CA HIS A 84 0.41 23.63 -6.73
C HIS A 84 0.99 23.05 -8.04
N PRO A 85 1.75 23.79 -8.88
CA PRO A 85 2.39 23.23 -10.08
C PRO A 85 3.37 22.08 -9.80
N ASN A 86 3.97 22.05 -8.60
CA ASN A 86 4.92 21.00 -8.20
C ASN A 86 4.22 19.71 -7.75
N TYR A 87 2.92 19.78 -7.44
CA TYR A 87 2.11 18.68 -6.93
C TYR A 87 1.16 18.12 -8.00
N GLN A 88 1.62 18.11 -9.25
CA GLN A 88 0.88 17.52 -10.36
C GLN A 88 1.33 16.08 -10.57
N ASN A 89 0.37 15.15 -10.55
CA ASN A 89 0.62 13.80 -11.05
C ASN A 89 1.07 13.90 -12.51
N ARG A 90 2.29 13.45 -12.80
CA ARG A 90 2.71 13.25 -14.19
C ARG A 90 1.94 12.04 -14.71
N LYS A 91 1.07 12.27 -15.69
CA LYS A 91 0.51 11.20 -16.54
C LYS A 91 1.63 10.51 -17.30
#